data_AF-A0A4R4W9N7-F1
#
_entry.id   AF-A0A4R4W9N7-F1
#
_cell.length_a   1.000
_cell.length_b   1.000
_cell.length_c   1.000
_cell.angle_alpha   90.00
_cell.angle_beta   90.00
_cell.angle_gamma   90.00
#
_symmetry.space_group_name_H-M   'P 1'
#
loop_
_entity.id
_entity.type
_entity.pdbx_description
1 polymer ?
#
loop_
_entity_poly.entity_id
_entity_poly.type
_entity_poly.pdbx_seq_one_letter_code
_entity_poly.pdbx_strand_id
1 'polypeptide(L)'
;MDDLKLVRTLRSDPPEPDADRLRSLRERSLPTGTGRAKARRRPGLRRRFWLVPSVLAAAAAAAAVVVAVNAAHDPPAGRPAIGVETVRAETVLARAAQVAERREPDGAPRPDQWLYRKVAVRQPSESANEIQEYWTRYDGTRQASRLGEFPMRVRTIEPEPDDDDLGPKAYAAKFAELPTDPDELLDHVRGDRHWIDKPKEDPGGGEHPDARAYRVLSVYLSQEVAMPPGLEAAIFRALAKIPGIRVDEGVRDAAGRAGIGIAYEPGDRHDEQGRLVERSYIVLDPTTFHYLGHRTDHLRDVMINGEVAFPEGSFYATAELAAGVVDRHGQVP
;
A
#
# COMPACT_ATOMS: atom_id res chain seq x y z
N MET A 1 -31.78 25.96 -14.08
CA MET A 1 -31.25 26.53 -12.83
C MET A 1 -29.75 26.73 -13.05
N ASP A 2 -29.23 27.89 -12.69
CA ASP A 2 -27.97 28.44 -13.21
C ASP A 2 -26.83 28.21 -12.21
N ASP A 3 -26.08 27.12 -12.42
CA ASP A 3 -25.02 26.62 -11.52
C ASP A 3 -23.79 27.53 -11.43
N LEU A 4 -23.67 28.54 -12.32
CA LEU A 4 -22.59 29.52 -12.30
C LEU A 4 -22.78 30.61 -11.23
N LYS A 5 -23.97 30.74 -10.65
CA LYS A 5 -24.20 31.67 -9.53
C LYS A 5 -23.82 31.11 -8.16
N LEU A 6 -23.72 29.78 -8.01
CA LEU A 6 -23.37 29.15 -6.72
C LEU A 6 -21.87 29.23 -6.40
N VAL A 7 -21.02 29.26 -7.43
CA VAL A 7 -19.55 29.32 -7.27
C VAL A 7 -19.08 30.73 -6.88
N ARG A 8 -19.88 31.77 -7.11
CA ARG A 8 -19.52 33.16 -6.79
C ARG A 8 -19.78 33.55 -5.34
N THR A 9 -20.52 32.74 -4.57
CA THR A 9 -20.91 33.03 -3.19
C THR A 9 -20.06 32.32 -2.12
N LEU A 10 -19.09 31.48 -2.52
CA LEU A 10 -18.21 30.72 -1.61
C LEU A 10 -16.78 31.29 -1.46
N ARG A 11 -16.47 32.43 -2.09
CA ARG A 11 -15.26 33.21 -1.76
C ARG A 11 -15.64 34.39 -0.88
N SER A 12 -15.76 34.13 0.42
CA SER A 12 -15.40 35.13 1.42
C SER A 12 -13.88 35.11 1.47
N ASP A 13 -13.22 36.21 1.07
CA ASP A 13 -11.78 36.38 1.25
C ASP A 13 -11.43 36.08 2.72
N PRO A 14 -10.56 35.10 3.00
CA PRO A 14 -10.06 34.92 4.36
C PRO A 14 -9.30 36.20 4.74
N PRO A 15 -9.51 36.75 5.95
CA PRO A 15 -8.82 37.98 6.35
C PRO A 15 -7.31 37.76 6.27
N GLU A 16 -6.60 38.73 5.68
CA GLU A 16 -5.14 38.71 5.63
C GLU A 16 -4.58 38.53 7.05
N PRO A 17 -3.61 37.61 7.25
CA PRO A 17 -3.06 37.35 8.56
C PRO A 17 -2.38 38.61 9.10
N ASP A 18 -2.71 38.93 10.36
CA ASP A 18 -2.22 40.10 11.09
C ASP A 18 -0.70 40.28 10.96
N ALA A 19 -0.26 41.53 10.83
CA ALA A 19 1.14 41.90 10.62
C ALA A 19 2.05 41.37 11.73
N ASP A 20 1.52 41.21 12.95
CA ASP A 20 2.25 40.62 14.07
C ASP A 20 2.45 39.11 13.92
N ARG A 21 1.47 38.39 13.34
CA ARG A 21 1.59 36.97 13.00
C ARG A 21 2.65 36.74 11.92
N LEU A 22 2.71 37.62 10.92
CA LEU A 22 3.76 37.58 9.88
C LEU A 22 5.14 37.93 10.44
N ARG A 23 5.23 38.84 11.42
CA ARG A 23 6.48 39.21 12.10
C ARG A 23 7.05 38.04 12.91
N SER A 24 6.21 37.35 13.69
CA SER A 24 6.63 36.18 14.47
C SER A 24 7.06 35.00 13.60
N LEU A 25 6.52 34.85 12.39
CA LEU A 25 6.96 33.82 11.43
C LEU A 25 8.29 34.21 10.79
N ARG A 26 8.51 35.49 10.52
CA ARG A 26 9.75 36.02 9.93
C ARG A 26 10.92 35.99 10.94
N GLU A 27 10.65 36.23 12.22
CA GLU A 27 11.64 36.07 13.31
C GLU A 27 12.04 34.60 13.55
N ARG A 28 11.11 33.67 13.37
CA ARG A 28 11.39 32.21 13.43
C ARG A 28 12.16 31.67 12.22
N SER A 29 12.26 32.45 11.15
CA SER A 29 12.89 32.04 9.88
C SER A 29 14.32 32.57 9.72
N LEU A 30 14.83 33.36 10.68
CA LEU A 30 16.19 33.89 10.62
C LEU A 30 17.16 32.96 11.39
N PRO A 31 18.17 32.39 10.74
CA PRO A 31 19.19 31.60 11.43
C PRO A 31 20.06 32.52 12.31
N THR A 32 19.94 32.35 13.62
CA THR A 32 20.85 32.93 14.61
C THR A 32 22.19 32.20 14.53
N GLY A 33 23.27 32.90 14.19
CA GLY A 33 24.63 32.40 14.45
C GLY A 33 25.64 32.67 13.36
N THR A 34 26.16 33.89 13.34
CA THR A 34 27.39 34.28 12.65
C THR A 34 28.60 33.55 13.24
N GLY A 35 29.20 32.63 12.48
CA GLY A 35 30.48 31.98 12.77
C GLY A 35 31.43 32.10 11.57
N ARG A 36 32.34 33.06 11.65
CA ARG A 36 33.39 33.46 10.69
C ARG A 36 34.13 32.26 10.04
N ALA A 37 33.90 31.98 8.77
CA ALA A 37 34.75 31.08 7.98
C ALA A 37 35.90 31.87 7.32
N LYS A 38 37.13 31.68 7.82
CA LYS A 38 38.36 32.06 7.10
C LYS A 38 38.70 30.93 6.12
N ALA A 39 38.83 31.29 4.84
CA ALA A 39 39.29 30.43 3.76
C ALA A 39 40.63 29.76 4.09
N ARG A 40 40.77 28.47 3.78
CA ARG A 40 42.06 27.86 3.46
C ARG A 40 41.93 26.61 2.58
N ARG A 41 42.86 26.56 1.62
CA ARG A 41 42.97 25.72 0.42
C ARG A 41 43.07 24.21 0.70
N ARG A 42 42.62 23.41 -0.29
CA ARG A 42 42.92 21.98 -0.46
C ARG A 42 44.44 21.73 -0.59
N PRO A 43 44.91 20.54 -0.18
CA PRO A 43 45.24 19.45 -1.13
C PRO A 43 44.68 18.10 -0.62
N GLY A 44 44.42 17.04 -1.39
CA GLY A 44 45.22 16.29 -2.36
C GLY A 44 45.19 14.81 -1.94
N LEU A 45 44.78 13.90 -2.83
CA LEU A 45 44.57 12.45 -2.64
C LEU A 45 45.63 11.77 -1.76
N ARG A 46 45.26 10.71 -0.99
CA ARG A 46 45.85 9.34 -1.06
C ARG A 46 44.93 8.27 -0.44
N ARG A 47 44.70 7.19 -1.19
CA ARG A 47 44.11 5.90 -0.78
C ARG A 47 44.88 5.28 0.39
N ARG A 48 44.17 4.65 1.33
CA ARG A 48 44.68 3.46 2.04
C ARG A 48 43.50 2.60 2.52
N PHE A 49 43.38 1.43 1.89
CA PHE A 49 42.58 0.31 2.40
C PHE A 49 43.13 -0.14 3.76
N TRP A 50 42.23 -0.43 4.70
CA TRP A 50 42.51 -1.31 5.83
C TRP A 50 41.44 -2.40 5.88
N LEU A 51 41.89 -3.63 5.66
CA LEU A 51 41.22 -4.87 6.02
C LEU A 51 41.64 -5.21 7.45
N VAL A 52 40.73 -5.53 8.37
CA VAL A 52 40.82 -6.65 9.34
C VAL A 52 39.44 -6.90 10.02
N PRO A 53 39.21 -8.04 10.73
CA PRO A 53 38.07 -8.92 10.43
C PRO A 53 37.19 -9.25 11.67
N SER A 54 36.15 -10.08 11.43
CA SER A 54 35.47 -10.97 12.42
C SER A 54 34.63 -10.25 13.50
N VAL A 55 33.44 -10.72 13.93
CA VAL A 55 33.11 -12.02 14.51
C VAL A 55 31.59 -12.25 14.48
N LEU A 56 31.22 -13.52 14.33
CA LEU A 56 29.91 -14.16 14.54
C LEU A 56 28.95 -13.51 15.55
N ALA A 57 27.67 -13.46 15.18
CA ALA A 57 26.55 -13.68 16.08
C ALA A 57 25.46 -14.49 15.35
N ALA A 58 24.89 -15.46 16.07
CA ALA A 58 24.06 -16.54 15.59
C ALA A 58 22.82 -16.07 14.80
N ALA A 59 22.59 -16.73 13.66
CA ALA A 59 21.39 -16.56 12.86
C ALA A 59 20.19 -17.17 13.58
N ALA A 60 19.22 -16.34 13.97
CA ALA A 60 17.83 -16.75 13.98
C ALA A 60 17.39 -16.75 12.51
N ALA A 61 16.95 -17.90 12.01
CA ALA A 61 16.47 -18.02 10.64
C ALA A 61 15.14 -17.27 10.48
N ALA A 62 15.20 -15.98 10.18
CA ALA A 62 14.15 -15.33 9.44
C ALA A 62 14.29 -15.82 7.99
N ALA A 63 13.27 -16.49 7.45
CA ALA A 63 13.24 -16.86 6.05
C ALA A 63 13.10 -15.57 5.22
N ALA A 64 14.22 -14.91 4.95
CA ALA A 64 14.27 -13.74 4.09
C ALA A 64 14.21 -14.20 2.63
N VAL A 65 13.09 -13.93 1.95
CA VAL A 65 13.01 -14.03 0.50
C VAL A 65 13.50 -12.71 -0.08
N VAL A 66 14.82 -12.59 -0.26
CA VAL A 66 15.42 -11.46 -0.99
C VAL A 66 15.43 -11.78 -2.48
N VAL A 67 14.52 -11.20 -3.24
CA VAL A 67 14.57 -11.28 -4.72
C VAL A 67 15.47 -10.16 -5.24
N ALA A 68 16.64 -10.54 -5.76
CA ALA A 68 17.53 -9.61 -6.46
C ALA A 68 16.88 -9.16 -7.77
N VAL A 69 16.43 -7.90 -7.84
CA VAL A 69 15.98 -7.31 -9.10
C VAL A 69 17.19 -6.66 -9.78
N ASN A 70 17.81 -7.38 -10.72
CA ASN A 70 18.82 -6.80 -11.59
C ASN A 70 18.13 -5.86 -12.58
N ALA A 71 18.44 -4.57 -12.48
CA ALA A 71 18.12 -3.60 -13.53
C ALA A 71 19.09 -3.82 -14.71
N ALA A 72 18.65 -4.51 -15.76
CA ALA A 72 19.30 -4.47 -17.06
C ALA A 72 18.36 -4.87 -18.22
N HIS A 73 18.23 -3.91 -19.15
CA HIS A 73 18.03 -4.02 -20.58
C HIS A 73 16.70 -4.58 -21.13
N ASP A 74 16.10 -3.79 -22.02
CA ASP A 74 14.98 -4.15 -22.90
C ASP A 74 15.15 -5.56 -23.50
N PRO A 75 14.12 -6.42 -23.45
CA PRO A 75 14.16 -7.67 -24.18
C PRO A 75 13.80 -7.45 -25.66
N PRO A 76 14.50 -8.10 -26.62
CA PRO A 76 14.04 -8.19 -27.98
C PRO A 76 12.78 -9.07 -28.06
N ALA A 77 11.95 -8.79 -29.07
CA ALA A 77 10.68 -9.44 -29.37
C ALA A 77 10.73 -10.99 -29.30
N GLY A 78 9.66 -11.61 -28.78
CA GLY A 78 9.37 -13.03 -29.02
C GLY A 78 9.08 -13.94 -27.82
N ARG A 79 8.75 -13.43 -26.63
CA ARG A 79 8.06 -14.26 -25.62
C ARG A 79 6.56 -14.24 -25.93
N PRO A 80 5.85 -15.39 -25.97
CA PRO A 80 4.39 -15.35 -25.99
C PRO A 80 3.95 -14.53 -24.77
N ALA A 81 3.20 -13.46 -25.01
CA ALA A 81 2.53 -12.76 -23.94
C ALA A 81 1.63 -13.80 -23.28
N ILE A 82 1.98 -14.26 -22.07
CA ILE A 82 1.01 -14.96 -21.22
C ILE A 82 -0.07 -13.90 -20.99
N GLY A 83 -1.17 -14.05 -21.71
CA GLY A 83 -2.32 -13.17 -21.62
C GLY A 83 -2.96 -13.30 -20.26
N VAL A 84 -3.76 -12.29 -19.89
CA VAL A 84 -4.62 -12.39 -18.72
C VAL A 84 -5.74 -13.37 -19.04
N GLU A 85 -5.94 -14.39 -18.20
CA GLU A 85 -6.96 -15.42 -18.37
C GLU A 85 -7.95 -15.39 -17.20
N THR A 86 -9.24 -15.28 -17.51
CA THR A 86 -10.30 -15.33 -16.50
C THR A 86 -10.61 -16.75 -16.11
N VAL A 87 -10.56 -17.01 -14.81
CA VAL A 87 -10.76 -18.34 -14.24
C VAL A 87 -11.92 -18.34 -13.26
N ARG A 88 -12.36 -19.53 -12.88
CA ARG A 88 -13.48 -19.70 -11.95
C ARG A 88 -13.07 -19.27 -10.54
N ALA A 89 -13.59 -18.13 -10.07
CA ALA A 89 -13.24 -17.52 -8.80
C ALA A 89 -13.33 -18.47 -7.61
N GLU A 90 -14.41 -19.25 -7.50
CA GLU A 90 -14.61 -20.15 -6.35
C GLU A 90 -13.57 -21.27 -6.30
N THR A 91 -13.06 -21.70 -7.46
CA THR A 91 -12.03 -22.76 -7.51
C THR A 91 -10.69 -22.23 -7.01
N VAL A 92 -10.30 -21.05 -7.48
CA VAL A 92 -9.01 -20.44 -7.10
C VAL A 92 -9.02 -20.01 -5.64
N LEU A 93 -10.11 -19.39 -5.18
CA LEU A 93 -10.24 -18.94 -3.79
C LEU A 93 -10.38 -20.10 -2.80
N ALA A 94 -11.04 -21.20 -3.18
CA ALA A 94 -11.05 -22.42 -2.36
C ALA A 94 -9.65 -23.04 -2.24
N ARG A 95 -8.85 -23.00 -3.31
CA ARG A 95 -7.44 -23.42 -3.27
C ARG A 95 -6.61 -22.50 -2.39
N ALA A 96 -6.79 -21.19 -2.51
CA ALA A 96 -6.11 -20.19 -1.69
C ALA A 96 -6.37 -20.43 -0.19
N ALA A 97 -7.63 -20.70 0.17
CA ALA A 97 -8.01 -21.04 1.54
C ALA A 97 -7.30 -22.30 2.05
N GLN A 98 -7.23 -23.37 1.26
CA GLN A 98 -6.53 -24.60 1.63
C GLN A 98 -5.01 -24.43 1.79
N VAL A 99 -4.41 -23.51 1.03
CA VAL A 99 -3.00 -23.16 1.19
C VAL A 99 -2.80 -22.34 2.46
N ALA A 100 -3.66 -21.35 2.71
CA ALA A 100 -3.62 -20.53 3.92
C ALA A 100 -3.73 -21.37 5.19
N GLU A 101 -4.66 -22.33 5.27
CA GLU A 101 -4.84 -23.20 6.45
C GLU A 101 -3.62 -24.03 6.84
N ARG A 102 -2.72 -24.31 5.88
CA ARG A 102 -1.52 -25.12 6.10
C ARG A 102 -0.31 -24.28 6.50
N ARG A 103 -0.46 -22.97 6.59
CA ARG A 103 0.63 -22.08 6.98
C ARG A 103 0.87 -22.20 8.47
N GLU A 104 2.14 -22.17 8.84
CA GLU A 104 2.53 -22.01 10.23
C GLU A 104 2.25 -20.56 10.66
N PRO A 105 1.67 -20.32 11.84
CA PRO A 105 1.50 -18.97 12.35
C PRO A 105 2.85 -18.29 12.54
N ASP A 106 2.99 -17.07 12.03
CA ASP A 106 4.16 -16.25 12.33
C ASP A 106 4.15 -15.82 13.80
N GLY A 107 5.34 -15.75 14.39
CA GLY A 107 5.51 -15.20 15.73
C GLY A 107 5.24 -13.69 15.75
N ALA A 108 4.53 -13.22 16.77
CA ALA A 108 4.32 -11.79 16.94
C ALA A 108 5.65 -11.05 17.20
N PRO A 109 5.91 -9.92 16.50
CA PRO A 109 7.06 -9.07 16.80
C PRO A 109 7.01 -8.54 18.24
N ARG A 110 8.17 -8.23 18.81
CA ARG A 110 8.21 -7.48 20.08
C ARG A 110 7.72 -6.04 19.85
N PRO A 111 7.12 -5.38 20.86
CA PRO A 111 6.62 -4.00 20.72
C PRO A 111 7.65 -2.98 20.25
N ASP A 112 8.93 -3.23 20.48
CA ASP A 112 10.03 -2.34 20.12
C ASP A 112 10.63 -2.59 18.73
N GLN A 113 10.27 -3.70 18.09
CA GLN A 113 10.69 -4.04 16.74
C GLN A 113 9.88 -3.27 15.68
N TRP A 114 10.39 -3.31 14.46
CA TRP A 114 9.85 -2.60 13.32
C TRP A 114 9.45 -3.59 12.23
N LEU A 115 8.29 -3.37 11.65
CA LEU A 115 7.86 -3.99 10.41
C LEU A 115 8.47 -3.22 9.25
N TYR A 116 9.34 -3.89 8.49
CA TYR A 116 9.94 -3.37 7.27
C TYR A 116 9.14 -3.81 6.06
N ARG A 117 8.93 -2.89 5.11
CA ARG A 117 8.42 -3.18 3.76
C ARG A 117 9.18 -2.40 2.72
N LYS A 118 9.40 -3.03 1.58
CA LYS A 118 9.95 -2.41 0.36
C LYS A 118 8.98 -2.62 -0.77
N VAL A 119 8.49 -1.52 -1.33
CA VAL A 119 7.44 -1.50 -2.35
C VAL A 119 7.97 -0.82 -3.60
N ALA A 120 7.73 -1.41 -4.77
CA ALA A 120 7.82 -0.69 -6.04
C ALA A 120 6.45 -0.13 -6.38
N VAL A 121 6.39 1.14 -6.77
CA VAL A 121 5.16 1.82 -7.21
C VAL A 121 5.34 2.28 -8.65
N ARG A 122 4.35 1.99 -9.48
CA ARG A 122 4.28 2.39 -10.88
C ARG A 122 3.08 3.30 -11.06
N GLN A 123 3.32 4.58 -11.36
CA GLN A 123 2.26 5.54 -11.67
C GLN A 123 1.82 5.42 -13.14
N PRO A 124 0.55 5.72 -13.48
CA PRO A 124 0.03 5.62 -14.85
C PRO A 124 0.79 6.44 -15.88
N SER A 125 1.30 7.61 -15.49
CA SER A 125 2.03 8.54 -16.35
C SER A 125 3.55 8.31 -16.37
N GLU A 126 4.07 7.34 -15.63
CA GLU A 126 5.50 7.11 -15.46
C GLU A 126 5.98 5.83 -16.14
N SER A 127 7.22 5.85 -16.64
CA SER A 127 7.85 4.71 -17.29
C SER A 127 8.75 3.88 -16.36
N ALA A 128 9.11 4.44 -15.20
CA ALA A 128 9.95 3.81 -14.19
C ALA A 128 9.13 3.52 -12.92
N ASN A 129 9.64 2.61 -12.10
CA ASN A 129 9.08 2.37 -10.79
C ASN A 129 9.79 3.26 -9.77
N GLU A 130 9.01 3.83 -8.85
CA GLU A 130 9.54 4.46 -7.65
C GLU A 130 9.67 3.40 -6.55
N ILE A 131 10.83 3.36 -5.88
CA ILE A 131 11.06 2.45 -4.75
C ILE A 131 10.76 3.18 -3.45
N GLN A 132 9.90 2.59 -2.64
CA GLN A 132 9.48 3.12 -1.36
C GLN A 132 9.81 2.09 -0.28
N GLU A 133 10.44 2.54 0.80
CA GLU A 133 10.73 1.71 1.96
C GLU A 133 10.07 2.30 3.19
N TYR A 134 9.49 1.41 3.99
CA TYR A 134 8.74 1.74 5.18
C TYR A 134 9.26 0.93 6.36
N TRP A 135 9.32 1.58 7.52
CA TRP A 135 9.51 0.94 8.80
C TRP A 135 8.42 1.43 9.73
N THR A 136 7.50 0.57 10.14
CA THR A 136 6.49 0.90 11.15
C THR A 136 6.85 0.20 12.44
N ARG A 137 6.98 0.94 13.54
CA ARG A 137 7.25 0.32 14.84
C ARG A 137 6.01 -0.48 15.24
N TYR A 138 6.19 -1.70 15.74
CA TYR A 138 5.08 -2.63 15.94
C TYR A 138 4.03 -2.10 16.93
N ASP A 139 4.44 -1.33 17.93
CA ASP A 139 3.51 -0.67 18.84
C ASP A 139 2.75 0.55 18.26
N GLY A 140 2.99 0.88 16.99
CA GLY A 140 2.28 1.95 16.25
C GLY A 140 2.79 3.36 16.54
N THR A 141 3.70 3.56 17.48
CA THR A 141 4.08 4.90 17.97
C THR A 141 5.01 5.68 17.05
N ARG A 142 5.66 5.00 16.09
CA ARG A 142 6.68 5.60 15.23
C ARG A 142 6.68 4.97 13.85
N GLN A 143 7.00 5.79 12.85
CA GLN A 143 7.20 5.34 11.49
C GLN A 143 8.44 6.00 10.89
N ALA A 144 9.13 5.28 10.02
CA ALA A 144 10.13 5.83 9.14
C ALA A 144 9.81 5.46 7.69
N SER A 145 10.18 6.33 6.74
CA SER A 145 10.08 6.03 5.33
C SER A 145 11.24 6.59 4.54
N ARG A 146 11.58 5.94 3.43
CA ARG A 146 12.58 6.37 2.47
C ARG A 146 12.02 6.21 1.06
N LEU A 147 12.11 7.27 0.27
CA LEU A 147 11.60 7.34 -1.09
C LEU A 147 12.76 7.48 -2.06
N GLY A 148 13.04 6.45 -2.86
CA GLY A 148 14.21 6.41 -3.74
C GLY A 148 15.49 6.86 -3.04
N GLU A 149 16.13 7.89 -3.61
CA GLU A 149 17.39 8.47 -3.11
C GLU A 149 17.18 9.58 -2.04
N PHE A 150 15.93 9.87 -1.67
CA PHE A 150 15.65 10.91 -0.67
C PHE A 150 16.08 10.45 0.74
N PRO A 151 16.54 11.38 1.60
CA PRO A 151 16.86 11.05 2.98
C PRO A 151 15.67 10.42 3.72
N MET A 152 15.96 9.42 4.55
CA MET A 152 14.95 8.78 5.40
C MET A 152 14.32 9.81 6.34
N ARG A 153 12.98 9.79 6.40
CA ARG A 153 12.20 10.59 7.34
C ARG A 153 11.69 9.71 8.45
N VAL A 154 11.70 10.22 9.67
CA VAL A 154 11.21 9.53 10.86
C VAL A 154 10.20 10.43 11.55
N ARG A 155 9.04 9.88 11.90
CA ARG A 155 7.97 10.58 12.60
C ARG A 155 7.49 9.77 13.81
N THR A 156 7.05 10.50 14.83
CA THR A 156 6.23 9.97 15.91
C THR A 156 4.78 10.03 15.45
N ILE A 157 4.03 8.97 15.72
CA ILE A 157 2.59 8.90 15.48
C ILE A 157 1.91 9.25 16.81
N GLU A 158 1.15 10.32 16.80
CA GLU A 158 0.33 10.71 17.94
C GLU A 158 -1.02 10.01 17.78
N PRO A 159 -1.48 9.21 18.75
CA PRO A 159 -2.78 8.56 18.64
C PRO A 159 -3.89 9.61 18.63
N GLU A 160 -4.64 9.67 17.54
CA GLU A 160 -5.83 10.50 17.45
C GLU A 160 -7.04 9.69 17.93
N PRO A 161 -7.83 10.18 18.91
CA PRO A 161 -8.92 9.39 19.53
C PRO A 161 -10.03 8.92 18.59
N ASP A 162 -10.16 9.56 17.42
CA ASP A 162 -11.16 9.29 16.39
C ASP A 162 -10.55 8.78 15.08
N ASP A 163 -9.24 8.45 15.07
CA ASP A 163 -8.58 7.91 13.88
C ASP A 163 -8.86 6.42 13.74
N ASP A 164 -9.35 6.04 12.57
CA ASP A 164 -9.64 4.65 12.20
C ASP A 164 -8.36 3.91 11.74
N ASP A 165 -7.24 4.63 11.53
CA ASP A 165 -5.95 4.04 11.16
C ASP A 165 -5.28 3.31 12.34
N LEU A 166 -5.60 2.03 12.48
CA LEU A 166 -4.99 1.16 13.49
C LEU A 166 -3.48 0.97 13.24
N GLY A 167 -2.68 1.08 14.31
CA GLY A 167 -1.29 0.65 14.28
C GLY A 167 -1.14 -0.88 14.21
N PRO A 168 0.05 -1.41 13.89
CA PRO A 168 0.24 -2.85 13.66
C PRO A 168 -0.21 -3.75 14.82
N LYS A 169 0.16 -3.43 16.07
CA LYS A 169 -0.29 -4.19 17.24
C LYS A 169 -1.81 -4.18 17.41
N ALA A 170 -2.48 -3.07 17.09
CA ALA A 170 -3.93 -2.96 17.18
C ALA A 170 -4.62 -3.77 16.07
N TYR A 171 -4.07 -3.77 14.85
CA TYR A 171 -4.51 -4.67 13.78
C TYR A 171 -4.34 -6.15 14.14
N ALA A 172 -3.20 -6.54 14.71
CA ALA A 172 -2.96 -7.91 15.13
C ALA A 172 -3.98 -8.36 16.21
N ALA A 173 -4.33 -7.48 17.15
CA ALA A 173 -5.39 -7.75 18.12
C ALA A 173 -6.76 -7.88 17.44
N LYS A 174 -7.11 -6.96 16.53
CA LYS A 174 -8.35 -7.03 15.74
C LYS A 174 -8.45 -8.35 14.98
N PHE A 175 -7.39 -8.77 14.29
CA PHE A 175 -7.37 -10.03 13.54
C PHE A 175 -7.56 -11.27 14.42
N ALA A 176 -7.09 -11.24 15.67
CA ALA A 176 -7.31 -12.34 16.60
C ALA A 176 -8.77 -12.46 17.08
N GLU A 177 -9.56 -11.38 16.99
CA GLU A 177 -10.95 -11.32 17.43
C GLU A 177 -11.96 -11.54 16.28
N LEU A 178 -11.51 -11.42 15.02
CA LEU A 178 -12.39 -11.60 13.86
C LEU A 178 -12.90 -13.05 13.74
N PRO A 179 -14.15 -13.24 13.28
CA PRO A 179 -14.67 -14.57 13.00
C PRO A 179 -13.83 -15.31 11.96
N THR A 180 -13.64 -16.61 12.17
CA THR A 180 -12.97 -17.50 11.20
C THR A 180 -13.95 -18.39 10.44
N ASP A 181 -15.25 -18.33 10.78
CA ASP A 181 -16.30 -18.82 9.90
C ASP A 181 -16.50 -17.83 8.73
N PRO A 182 -16.49 -18.28 7.47
CA PRO A 182 -16.57 -17.39 6.33
C PRO A 182 -17.93 -16.68 6.16
N ASP A 183 -19.04 -17.24 6.64
CA ASP A 183 -20.33 -16.55 6.63
C ASP A 183 -20.38 -15.48 7.71
N GLU A 184 -19.96 -15.81 8.93
CA GLU A 184 -19.90 -14.83 10.02
C GLU A 184 -18.93 -13.68 9.71
N LEU A 185 -17.77 -13.98 9.13
CA LEU A 185 -16.81 -12.96 8.71
C LEU A 185 -17.39 -12.07 7.61
N LEU A 186 -18.05 -12.67 6.61
CA LEU A 186 -18.66 -11.91 5.52
C LEU A 186 -19.76 -10.98 6.03
N ASP A 187 -20.62 -11.46 6.92
CA ASP A 187 -21.67 -10.66 7.54
C ASP A 187 -21.09 -9.54 8.43
N HIS A 188 -20.00 -9.83 9.15
CA HIS A 188 -19.26 -8.82 9.91
C HIS A 188 -18.77 -7.68 9.01
N VAL A 189 -18.04 -7.99 7.93
CA VAL A 189 -17.44 -6.96 7.06
C VAL A 189 -18.47 -6.22 6.19
N ARG A 190 -19.61 -6.84 5.88
CA ARG A 190 -20.77 -6.17 5.26
C ARG A 190 -21.36 -5.08 6.17
N GLY A 191 -21.26 -5.27 7.49
CA GLY A 191 -21.69 -4.31 8.50
C GLY A 191 -20.61 -3.34 8.97
N ASP A 192 -19.34 -3.55 8.61
CA ASP A 192 -18.20 -2.78 9.14
C ASP A 192 -18.17 -1.35 8.55
N ARG A 193 -18.51 -0.37 9.39
CA ARG A 193 -18.54 1.06 9.02
C ARG A 193 -17.21 1.77 9.27
N HIS A 194 -16.19 1.09 9.79
CA HIS A 194 -14.92 1.64 10.27
C HIS A 194 -14.00 2.24 9.19
N TRP A 195 -14.45 2.29 7.92
CA TRP A 195 -13.67 2.81 6.79
C TRP A 195 -14.56 3.58 5.81
N ILE A 196 -15.51 4.34 6.34
CA ILE A 196 -16.29 5.29 5.54
C ILE A 196 -15.52 6.61 5.62
N ASP A 197 -14.85 7.03 4.53
CA ASP A 197 -14.13 8.31 4.40
C ASP A 197 -15.05 9.55 4.48
N LYS A 198 -16.18 9.45 5.18
CA LYS A 198 -17.19 10.50 5.29
C LYS A 198 -17.66 10.66 6.73
N PRO A 199 -17.96 11.90 7.16
CA PRO A 199 -18.33 12.21 8.54
C PRO A 199 -19.47 11.32 9.05
N LYS A 200 -19.44 10.98 10.35
CA LYS A 200 -20.43 10.13 11.07
C LYS A 200 -21.90 10.55 10.83
N GLU A 201 -22.14 11.79 10.42
CA GLU A 201 -23.45 12.41 10.16
C GLU A 201 -23.90 12.32 8.69
N ASP A 202 -23.01 11.95 7.76
CA ASP A 202 -23.39 11.56 6.40
C ASP A 202 -23.90 10.12 6.47
N PRO A 203 -25.17 9.82 6.14
CA PRO A 203 -25.68 8.46 6.11
C PRO A 203 -25.01 7.74 4.95
N GLY A 204 -23.76 7.29 5.16
CA GLY A 204 -22.80 6.80 4.18
C GLY A 204 -23.48 6.37 2.90
N GLY A 205 -23.48 7.26 1.90
CA GLY A 205 -24.32 7.09 0.73
C GLY A 205 -24.12 5.70 0.11
N GLY A 206 -25.14 4.85 0.24
CA GLY A 206 -25.46 3.74 -0.67
C GLY A 206 -24.37 2.74 -1.08
N GLU A 207 -23.19 2.66 -0.44
CA GLU A 207 -22.21 1.61 -0.80
C GLU A 207 -22.82 0.24 -0.51
N HIS A 208 -22.97 -0.54 -1.59
CA HIS A 208 -23.56 -1.88 -1.52
C HIS A 208 -22.77 -2.75 -0.53
N PRO A 209 -23.43 -3.54 0.33
CA PRO A 209 -22.75 -4.34 1.36
C PRO A 209 -21.64 -5.24 0.81
N ASP A 210 -21.81 -5.80 -0.38
CA ASP A 210 -20.79 -6.63 -1.04
C ASP A 210 -19.56 -5.84 -1.51
N ALA A 211 -19.75 -4.60 -1.96
CA ALA A 211 -18.64 -3.71 -2.32
C ALA A 211 -17.80 -3.37 -1.08
N ARG A 212 -18.48 -3.08 0.03
CA ARG A 212 -17.85 -2.86 1.33
C ARG A 212 -17.09 -4.09 1.80
N ALA A 213 -17.71 -5.27 1.73
CA ALA A 213 -17.08 -6.53 2.12
C ALA A 213 -15.80 -6.77 1.31
N TYR A 214 -15.86 -6.64 -0.02
CA TYR A 214 -14.69 -6.75 -0.88
C TYR A 214 -13.58 -5.78 -0.47
N ARG A 215 -13.91 -4.50 -0.26
CA ARG A 215 -12.96 -3.46 0.13
C ARG A 215 -12.31 -3.75 1.48
N VAL A 216 -13.07 -4.12 2.50
CA VAL A 216 -12.56 -4.40 3.85
C VAL A 216 -11.66 -5.65 3.84
N LEU A 217 -12.10 -6.73 3.20
CA LEU A 217 -11.29 -7.96 3.07
C LEU A 217 -9.99 -7.69 2.29
N SER A 218 -10.07 -6.82 1.28
CA SER A 218 -8.92 -6.36 0.50
C SER A 218 -7.90 -5.60 1.36
N VAL A 219 -8.39 -4.68 2.19
CA VAL A 219 -7.55 -3.95 3.17
C VAL A 219 -6.87 -4.93 4.12
N TYR A 220 -7.59 -5.92 4.65
CA TYR A 220 -7.01 -6.92 5.56
C TYR A 220 -5.87 -7.71 4.90
N LEU A 221 -6.05 -8.18 3.66
CA LEU A 221 -5.02 -8.92 2.91
C LEU A 221 -3.76 -8.09 2.62
N SER A 222 -3.89 -6.77 2.53
CA SER A 222 -2.77 -5.86 2.26
C SER A 222 -2.03 -5.37 3.51
N GLN A 223 -2.50 -5.72 4.71
CA GLN A 223 -1.86 -5.27 5.95
C GLN A 223 -0.46 -5.87 6.12
N GLU A 224 0.41 -5.12 6.77
CA GLU A 224 1.80 -5.51 7.01
C GLU A 224 2.00 -6.46 8.20
N VAL A 225 0.93 -6.70 8.96
CA VAL A 225 0.94 -7.63 10.09
C VAL A 225 0.68 -9.05 9.62
N ALA A 226 1.29 -10.01 10.31
CA ALA A 226 1.02 -11.42 10.05
C ALA A 226 -0.46 -11.74 10.20
N MET A 227 -1.03 -12.37 9.18
CA MET A 227 -2.43 -12.78 9.19
C MET A 227 -2.56 -14.17 9.82
N PRO A 228 -3.45 -14.37 10.82
CA PRO A 228 -3.72 -15.70 11.34
C PRO A 228 -4.17 -16.65 10.21
N PRO A 229 -3.58 -17.85 10.06
CA PRO A 229 -3.88 -18.77 8.95
C PRO A 229 -5.37 -19.09 8.78
N GLY A 230 -6.08 -19.29 9.90
CA GLY A 230 -7.53 -19.54 9.89
C GLY A 230 -8.36 -18.35 9.41
N LEU A 231 -7.94 -17.13 9.76
CA LEU A 231 -8.59 -15.91 9.29
C LEU A 231 -8.34 -15.69 7.81
N GLU A 232 -7.11 -15.88 7.34
CA GLU A 232 -6.79 -15.73 5.92
C GLU A 232 -7.58 -16.71 5.04
N ALA A 233 -7.70 -17.96 5.50
CA ALA A 233 -8.52 -18.96 4.83
C ALA A 233 -10.02 -18.55 4.82
N ALA A 234 -10.51 -17.99 5.93
CA ALA A 234 -11.86 -17.46 6.01
C ALA A 234 -12.08 -16.29 5.04
N ILE A 235 -11.11 -15.37 4.91
CA ILE A 235 -11.16 -14.25 3.96
C ILE A 235 -11.28 -14.77 2.53
N PHE A 236 -10.46 -15.73 2.10
CA PHE A 236 -10.57 -16.29 0.74
C PHE A 236 -11.91 -16.97 0.50
N ARG A 237 -12.43 -17.72 1.48
CA ARG A 237 -13.77 -18.33 1.40
C ARG A 237 -14.89 -17.29 1.38
N ALA A 238 -14.77 -16.21 2.13
CA ALA A 238 -15.73 -15.11 2.16
C ALA A 238 -15.74 -14.37 0.80
N LEU A 239 -14.57 -14.05 0.23
CA LEU A 239 -14.45 -13.48 -1.11
C LEU A 239 -15.15 -14.37 -2.16
N ALA A 240 -15.00 -15.69 -2.08
CA ALA A 240 -15.65 -16.62 -3.01
C ALA A 240 -17.19 -16.60 -2.96
N LYS A 241 -17.78 -16.06 -1.88
CA LYS A 241 -19.23 -15.95 -1.68
C LYS A 241 -19.79 -14.60 -2.13
N ILE A 242 -18.94 -13.61 -2.45
CA ILE A 242 -19.38 -12.29 -2.88
C ILE A 242 -19.76 -12.34 -4.38
N PRO A 243 -21.02 -12.04 -4.74
CA PRO A 243 -21.43 -11.95 -6.14
C PRO A 243 -20.66 -10.85 -6.87
N GLY A 244 -20.13 -11.13 -8.06
CA GLY A 244 -19.37 -10.15 -8.85
C GLY A 244 -17.86 -10.16 -8.61
N ILE A 245 -17.35 -11.09 -7.78
CA ILE A 245 -15.91 -11.34 -7.72
C ILE A 245 -15.43 -12.01 -9.01
N ARG A 246 -14.38 -11.42 -9.56
CA ARG A 246 -13.68 -11.86 -10.75
C ARG A 246 -12.27 -12.24 -10.38
N VAL A 247 -11.78 -13.36 -10.93
CA VAL A 247 -10.40 -13.79 -10.78
C VAL A 247 -9.75 -13.95 -12.14
N ASP A 248 -8.63 -13.28 -12.31
CA ASP A 248 -7.83 -13.24 -13.53
C ASP A 248 -6.40 -13.71 -13.23
N GLU A 249 -5.92 -14.75 -13.91
CA GLU A 249 -4.53 -15.18 -13.85
C GLU A 249 -3.66 -14.37 -14.82
N GLY A 250 -2.38 -14.19 -14.51
CA GLY A 250 -1.44 -13.47 -15.37
C GLY A 250 -1.41 -11.96 -15.16
N VAL A 251 -2.19 -11.43 -14.20
CA VAL A 251 -2.19 -10.01 -13.83
C VAL A 251 -0.81 -9.64 -13.26
N ARG A 252 -0.20 -8.57 -13.80
CA ARG A 252 1.18 -8.20 -13.45
C ARG A 252 1.24 -7.11 -12.39
N ASP A 253 2.02 -7.34 -11.35
CA ASP A 253 2.36 -6.31 -10.38
C ASP A 253 3.37 -5.28 -10.94
N ALA A 254 3.76 -4.28 -10.14
CA ALA A 254 4.74 -3.28 -10.58
C ALA A 254 6.13 -3.87 -10.89
N ALA A 255 6.51 -5.00 -10.31
CA ALA A 255 7.75 -5.71 -10.58
C ALA A 255 7.68 -6.59 -11.85
N GLY A 256 6.52 -6.64 -12.52
CA GLY A 256 6.27 -7.45 -13.71
C GLY A 256 6.02 -8.93 -13.41
N ARG A 257 5.90 -9.32 -12.14
CA ARG A 257 5.57 -10.69 -11.73
C ARG A 257 4.11 -10.96 -12.09
N ALA A 258 3.85 -12.09 -12.73
CA ALA A 258 2.50 -12.53 -13.01
C ALA A 258 1.91 -13.15 -11.73
N GLY A 259 0.72 -12.69 -11.34
CA GLY A 259 -0.03 -13.15 -10.19
C GLY A 259 -1.48 -13.45 -10.51
N ILE A 260 -2.24 -13.70 -9.45
CA ILE A 260 -3.69 -13.87 -9.48
C ILE A 260 -4.31 -12.54 -9.07
N GLY A 261 -4.97 -11.88 -10.02
CA GLY A 261 -5.75 -10.67 -9.77
C GLY A 261 -7.15 -11.01 -9.28
N ILE A 262 -7.58 -10.42 -8.18
CA ILE A 262 -8.96 -10.46 -7.69
C ILE A 262 -9.55 -9.07 -7.87
N ALA A 263 -10.65 -8.97 -8.61
CA ALA A 263 -11.40 -7.74 -8.85
C ALA A 263 -12.87 -7.91 -8.42
N TYR A 264 -13.57 -6.79 -8.21
CA TYR A 264 -15.00 -6.76 -7.94
C TYR A 264 -15.70 -5.93 -9.02
N GLU A 265 -16.29 -6.61 -10.01
CA GLU A 265 -16.82 -5.97 -11.22
C GLU A 265 -17.90 -4.90 -10.96
N PRO A 266 -18.83 -5.05 -9.99
CA PRO A 266 -19.79 -3.98 -9.69
C PRO A 266 -19.16 -2.73 -9.08
N GLY A 267 -17.95 -2.83 -8.53
CA GLY A 267 -17.16 -1.70 -8.04
C GLY A 267 -16.23 -1.09 -9.09
N ASP A 268 -16.09 -1.73 -10.25
CA ASP A 268 -15.28 -1.19 -11.34
C ASP A 268 -15.93 0.07 -11.93
N ARG A 269 -15.10 1.02 -12.36
CA ARG A 269 -15.59 2.30 -12.87
C ARG A 269 -16.11 2.14 -14.29
N HIS A 270 -17.32 2.63 -14.52
CA HIS A 270 -17.94 2.70 -15.84
C HIS A 270 -18.20 4.14 -16.27
N ASP A 271 -18.21 4.42 -17.58
CA ASP A 271 -18.62 5.71 -18.11
C ASP A 271 -20.14 5.85 -18.24
N GLU A 272 -20.61 7.02 -18.69
CA GLU A 272 -22.03 7.31 -18.88
C GLU A 272 -22.72 6.37 -19.87
N GLN A 273 -21.97 5.71 -20.74
CA GLN A 273 -22.45 4.72 -21.70
C GLN A 273 -22.43 3.29 -21.14
N GLY A 274 -22.06 3.12 -19.86
CA GLY A 274 -21.97 1.83 -19.19
C GLY A 274 -20.78 0.99 -19.64
N ARG A 275 -19.75 1.60 -20.25
CA ARG A 275 -18.54 0.89 -20.66
C ARG A 275 -17.54 0.92 -19.50
N LEU A 276 -16.86 -0.21 -19.30
CA LEU A 276 -15.81 -0.33 -18.31
C LEU A 276 -14.63 0.61 -18.65
N VAL A 277 -14.28 1.48 -17.70
CA VAL A 277 -13.23 2.50 -17.82
C VAL A 277 -11.98 2.08 -17.06
N GLU A 278 -12.16 1.46 -15.91
CA GLU A 278 -11.06 1.10 -15.01
C GLU A 278 -11.37 -0.24 -14.34
N ARG A 279 -10.35 -1.06 -14.15
CA ARG A 279 -10.45 -2.27 -13.33
C ARG A 279 -9.35 -2.33 -12.30
N SER A 280 -9.73 -2.56 -11.05
CA SER A 280 -8.82 -2.60 -9.91
C SER A 280 -8.71 -4.00 -9.31
N TYR A 281 -7.48 -4.43 -9.04
CA TYR A 281 -7.13 -5.76 -8.55
C TYR A 281 -6.32 -5.69 -7.26
N ILE A 282 -6.61 -6.59 -6.33
CA ILE A 282 -5.53 -7.14 -5.50
C ILE A 282 -4.81 -8.23 -6.28
N VAL A 283 -3.49 -8.18 -6.27
CA VAL A 283 -2.63 -9.19 -6.92
C VAL A 283 -2.03 -10.09 -5.85
N LEU A 284 -2.21 -11.39 -6.01
CA LEU A 284 -1.67 -12.43 -5.13
C LEU A 284 -0.61 -13.27 -5.86
N ASP A 285 0.30 -13.84 -5.09
CA ASP A 285 1.25 -14.83 -5.59
C ASP A 285 0.52 -16.10 -6.02
N PRO A 286 0.78 -16.64 -7.23
CA PRO A 286 -0.04 -17.72 -7.79
C PRO A 286 0.17 -19.08 -7.08
N THR A 287 1.20 -19.19 -6.24
CA THR A 287 1.52 -20.43 -5.54
C THR A 287 1.16 -20.34 -4.06
N THR A 288 1.60 -19.26 -3.43
CA THR A 288 1.47 -19.05 -1.99
C THR A 288 0.21 -18.30 -1.63
N PHE A 289 -0.38 -17.52 -2.54
CA PHE A 289 -1.52 -16.62 -2.30
C PHE A 289 -1.23 -15.46 -1.33
N HIS A 290 0.04 -15.17 -1.05
CA HIS A 290 0.41 -13.94 -0.35
C HIS A 290 0.14 -12.71 -1.23
N TYR A 291 -0.23 -11.61 -0.60
CA TYR A 291 -0.38 -10.31 -1.26
C TYR A 291 0.93 -9.89 -1.94
N LEU A 292 0.84 -9.59 -3.24
CA LEU A 292 1.94 -9.04 -4.03
C LEU A 292 1.81 -7.55 -4.28
N GLY A 293 0.59 -7.01 -4.31
CA GLY A 293 0.38 -5.60 -4.63
C GLY A 293 -1.03 -5.29 -5.11
N HIS A 294 -1.20 -4.06 -5.55
CA HIS A 294 -2.42 -3.56 -6.18
C HIS A 294 -2.14 -3.30 -7.66
N ARG A 295 -3.17 -3.40 -8.51
CA ARG A 295 -3.11 -2.98 -9.91
C ARG A 295 -4.41 -2.34 -10.32
N THR A 296 -4.32 -1.25 -11.06
CA THR A 296 -5.45 -0.56 -11.66
C THR A 296 -5.17 -0.36 -13.15
N ASP A 297 -5.97 -1.01 -13.99
CA ASP A 297 -5.87 -0.89 -15.45
C ASP A 297 -6.88 0.14 -15.97
N HIS A 298 -6.41 1.14 -16.71
CA HIS A 298 -7.28 2.10 -17.39
C HIS A 298 -7.60 1.58 -18.79
N LEU A 299 -8.82 1.05 -18.95
CA LEU A 299 -9.30 0.48 -20.21
C LEU A 299 -9.88 1.53 -21.16
N ARG A 300 -10.06 2.76 -20.67
CA ARG A 300 -10.43 3.97 -21.39
C ARG A 300 -9.73 5.18 -20.78
N ASP A 301 -9.77 6.31 -21.49
CA ASP A 301 -9.34 7.58 -20.94
C ASP A 301 -10.16 7.93 -19.69
N VAL A 302 -9.47 8.13 -18.56
CA VAL A 302 -10.07 8.63 -17.33
C VAL A 302 -10.01 10.15 -17.32
N MET A 303 -11.18 10.78 -17.33
CA MET A 303 -11.32 12.23 -17.31
C MET A 303 -11.40 12.75 -15.87
N ILE A 304 -10.60 13.78 -15.55
CA ILE A 304 -10.72 14.56 -14.30
C ILE A 304 -10.75 16.04 -14.69
N ASN A 305 -11.78 16.76 -14.24
CA ASN A 305 -11.98 18.18 -14.54
C ASN A 305 -11.93 18.55 -16.04
N GLY A 306 -12.35 17.62 -16.92
CA GLY A 306 -12.37 17.82 -18.37
C GLY A 306 -11.05 17.53 -19.09
N GLU A 307 -10.00 17.11 -18.37
CA GLU A 307 -8.71 16.71 -18.94
C GLU A 307 -8.48 15.21 -18.77
N VAL A 308 -7.72 14.60 -19.68
CA VAL A 308 -7.30 13.20 -19.56
C VAL A 308 -6.29 13.10 -18.41
N ALA A 309 -6.72 12.53 -17.29
CA ALA A 309 -5.85 12.28 -16.15
C ALA A 309 -5.03 11.01 -16.35
N PHE A 310 -5.70 9.94 -16.80
CA PHE A 310 -5.06 8.65 -17.09
C PHE A 310 -5.47 8.18 -18.48
N PRO A 311 -4.53 8.06 -19.43
CA PRO A 311 -4.86 7.63 -20.79
C PRO A 311 -5.21 6.14 -20.84
N GLU A 312 -6.02 5.76 -21.84
CA GLU A 312 -6.30 4.35 -22.16
C GLU A 312 -4.99 3.56 -22.32
N GLY A 313 -4.94 2.38 -21.69
CA GLY A 313 -3.77 1.49 -21.69
C GLY A 313 -2.71 1.83 -20.63
N SER A 314 -2.84 2.94 -19.90
CA SER A 314 -2.03 3.21 -18.71
C SER A 314 -2.49 2.38 -17.51
N PHE A 315 -1.64 2.25 -16.49
CA PHE A 315 -1.98 1.54 -15.28
C PHE A 315 -1.24 2.07 -14.05
N TYR A 316 -1.90 2.00 -12.90
CA TYR A 316 -1.23 2.08 -11.61
C TYR A 316 -0.90 0.65 -11.15
N ALA A 317 0.26 0.44 -10.53
CA ALA A 317 0.56 -0.83 -9.88
C ALA A 317 1.50 -0.66 -8.69
N THR A 318 1.40 -1.56 -7.72
CA THR A 318 2.40 -1.74 -6.67
C THR A 318 2.98 -3.15 -6.69
N ALA A 319 4.14 -3.35 -6.06
CA ALA A 319 4.72 -4.67 -5.84
C ALA A 319 5.48 -4.69 -4.51
N GLU A 320 5.10 -5.60 -3.60
CA GLU A 320 5.85 -5.97 -2.40
C GLU A 320 7.13 -6.71 -2.82
N LEU A 321 8.27 -6.05 -2.66
CA LEU A 321 9.59 -6.57 -3.03
C LEU A 321 10.27 -7.31 -1.87
N ALA A 322 10.04 -6.84 -0.65
CA ALA A 322 10.57 -7.44 0.58
C ALA A 322 9.75 -6.97 1.79
N ALA A 323 9.60 -7.85 2.77
CA ALA A 323 9.04 -7.52 4.06
C ALA A 323 9.77 -8.30 5.17
N GLY A 324 9.68 -7.83 6.41
CA GLY A 324 10.20 -8.57 7.56
C GLY A 324 10.26 -7.76 8.85
N VAL A 325 10.71 -8.40 9.92
CA VAL A 325 10.85 -7.78 11.24
C VAL A 325 12.31 -7.40 11.47
N VAL A 326 12.57 -6.15 11.85
CA VAL A 326 13.91 -5.64 12.17
C VAL A 326 13.92 -4.94 13.52
N ASP A 327 15.09 -4.81 14.15
CA ASP A 327 15.18 -4.19 15.47
C ASP A 327 15.18 -2.65 15.41
N ARG A 328 15.56 -2.05 14.28
CA ARG A 328 15.65 -0.59 14.10
C ARG A 328 15.26 -0.16 12.70
N HIS A 329 14.64 1.03 12.58
CA HIS A 329 14.40 1.66 11.28
C HIS A 329 15.71 1.85 10.49
N GLY A 330 15.64 1.71 9.17
CA GLY A 330 16.80 1.77 8.27
C GLY A 330 17.57 0.45 8.12
N GLN A 331 17.24 -0.58 8.90
CA GLN A 331 17.71 -1.95 8.66
C GLN A 331 16.87 -2.62 7.57
N VAL A 332 17.46 -3.59 6.87
CA VAL A 332 16.76 -4.50 5.96
C VAL A 332 16.89 -5.90 6.56
N PRO A 333 15.84 -6.75 6.51
CA PRO A 333 15.84 -8.12 7.04
C PRO A 333 16.97 -9.01 6.51
#